data_AF-A0A2E5GSV7-F1
#
_entry.id   AF-A0A2E5GSV7-F1
#
_cell.length_a   1.000
_cell.length_b   1.000
_cell.length_c   1.000
_cell.angle_alpha   90.00
_cell.angle_beta   90.00
_cell.angle_gamma   90.00
#
_symmetry.space_group_name_H-M   'P 1'
#
loop_
_entity.id
_entity.type
_entity.pdbx_description
1 polymer ?
#
loop_
_entity_poly.entity_id
_entity_poly.type
_entity_poly.pdbx_seq_one_letter_code
_entity_poly.pdbx_strand_id
1 'polypeptide(L)'
;MADNNFRRPPRKKNVLDETKLRLSADPVSGSKRRPSLAFSVVKNNPRIDIYTNVEGDKNNGNIRAAMDAPVFFALIGLVEKAIESEPGQRFVIQNKNYKWFGQGKKSDAPVNLSDTLVGKDAEGRIFISVIDKEDNSRPKIKFIFSSGYWHDLFHGDGSPFSEAEDSVLCAKAFTEMLKGLVPLVMANEYTPPPPRDQQGGSGYGGGNKGGGNNYNGGGQSSSPTIDFDDDIF
;
A
#
# COMPACT_ATOMS: atom_id res chain seq x y z
N MET A 1 -39.57 -1.98 -12.61
CA MET A 1 -38.43 -2.03 -11.67
C MET A 1 -37.22 -2.42 -12.49
N ALA A 2 -36.21 -1.55 -12.63
CA ALA A 2 -35.02 -1.87 -13.42
C ALA A 2 -34.05 -2.66 -12.54
N ASP A 3 -33.78 -3.90 -12.93
CA ASP A 3 -32.74 -4.74 -12.33
C ASP A 3 -31.38 -4.06 -12.51
N ASN A 4 -30.97 -3.31 -11.49
CA ASN A 4 -29.69 -2.61 -11.42
C ASN A 4 -28.56 -3.59 -11.05
N ASN A 5 -28.52 -4.76 -11.71
CA ASN A 5 -27.55 -5.83 -11.49
C ASN A 5 -26.26 -5.64 -12.31
N PHE A 6 -25.86 -4.39 -12.56
CA PHE A 6 -24.57 -4.12 -13.19
C PHE A 6 -23.43 -4.46 -12.22
N ARG A 7 -22.90 -5.67 -12.34
CA ARG A 7 -21.62 -6.05 -11.73
C ARG A 7 -20.51 -5.60 -12.68
N ARG A 8 -19.65 -4.69 -12.22
CA ARG A 8 -18.43 -4.36 -12.95
C ARG A 8 -17.65 -5.65 -13.20
N PRO A 9 -17.21 -5.92 -14.44
CA PRO A 9 -16.41 -7.11 -14.70
C PRO A 9 -15.17 -7.08 -13.81
N PRO A 10 -14.71 -8.24 -13.33
CA PRO A 10 -13.47 -8.32 -12.57
C PRO A 10 -12.33 -7.75 -13.41
N ARG A 11 -11.37 -7.10 -12.74
CA ARG A 11 -10.11 -6.66 -13.36
C ARG A 11 -9.48 -7.85 -14.10
N LYS A 12 -8.99 -7.60 -15.32
CA LYS A 12 -8.18 -8.58 -16.05
C LYS A 12 -6.94 -8.90 -15.21
N LYS A 13 -6.67 -10.19 -15.00
CA LYS A 13 -5.48 -10.61 -14.26
C LYS A 13 -4.21 -10.29 -15.03
N ASN A 14 -3.13 -10.02 -14.32
CA ASN A 14 -1.78 -9.84 -14.86
C ASN A 14 -0.74 -10.57 -14.00
N VAL A 15 0.54 -10.37 -14.31
CA VAL A 15 1.67 -11.03 -13.62
C VAL A 15 1.70 -10.80 -12.11
N LEU A 16 1.24 -9.64 -11.61
CA LEU A 16 1.20 -9.33 -10.18
C LEU A 16 0.10 -10.11 -9.42
N ASP A 17 -0.85 -10.74 -10.12
CA ASP A 17 -1.84 -11.63 -9.49
C ASP A 17 -1.31 -13.04 -9.22
N GLU A 18 -0.06 -13.35 -9.63
CA GLU A 18 0.58 -14.62 -9.31
C GLU A 18 0.77 -14.76 -7.80
N THR A 19 0.20 -15.83 -7.25
CA THR A 19 0.23 -16.15 -5.82
C THR A 19 1.64 -16.32 -5.25
N LYS A 20 2.59 -16.79 -6.07
CA LYS A 20 4.01 -16.92 -5.68
C LYS A 20 4.72 -15.57 -5.51
N LEU A 21 4.11 -14.47 -5.97
CA LEU A 21 4.61 -13.10 -5.78
C LEU A 21 4.01 -12.42 -4.54
N ARG A 22 3.40 -13.19 -3.65
CA ARG A 22 2.87 -12.68 -2.38
C ARG A 22 3.83 -13.00 -1.25
N LEU A 23 3.94 -12.07 -0.31
CA LEU A 23 4.53 -12.38 0.99
C LEU A 23 3.49 -13.08 1.85
N SER A 24 3.94 -13.98 2.71
CA SER A 24 3.10 -14.65 3.71
C SER A 24 3.64 -14.34 5.09
N ALA A 25 2.75 -14.28 6.09
CA ALA A 25 3.12 -14.15 7.48
C ALA A 25 2.66 -15.38 8.27
N ASP A 26 3.16 -15.51 9.49
CA ASP A 26 2.65 -16.52 10.41
C ASP A 26 1.17 -16.28 10.75
N PRO A 27 0.40 -17.34 11.04
CA PRO A 27 -0.99 -17.20 11.44
C PRO A 27 -1.13 -16.27 12.65
N VAL A 28 -2.02 -15.29 12.53
CA VAL A 28 -2.42 -14.43 13.65
C VAL A 28 -3.67 -14.97 14.33
N SER A 29 -3.96 -14.50 15.55
CA SER A 29 -5.15 -14.92 16.30
C SER A 29 -6.43 -14.77 15.46
N GLY A 30 -7.26 -15.82 15.45
CA GLY A 30 -8.49 -15.86 14.66
C GLY A 30 -8.32 -16.07 13.16
N SER A 31 -7.08 -16.18 12.64
CA SER A 31 -6.85 -16.44 11.22
C SER A 31 -7.09 -17.90 10.85
N LYS A 32 -7.84 -18.14 9.76
CA LYS A 32 -8.09 -19.50 9.23
C LYS A 32 -6.91 -20.06 8.44
N ARG A 33 -6.05 -19.17 7.93
CA ARG A 33 -4.88 -19.46 7.08
C ARG A 33 -3.83 -18.38 7.32
N ARG A 34 -2.59 -18.64 6.90
CA ARG A 34 -1.52 -17.63 6.88
C ARG A 34 -1.99 -16.34 6.19
N PRO A 35 -1.84 -15.17 6.81
CA PRO A 35 -2.07 -13.90 6.15
C PRO A 35 -1.16 -13.76 4.92
N SER A 36 -1.60 -12.98 3.93
CA SER A 36 -0.79 -12.71 2.73
C SER A 36 -0.80 -11.23 2.37
N LEU A 37 0.31 -10.75 1.81
CA LEU A 37 0.45 -9.41 1.25
C LEU A 37 0.66 -9.54 -0.25
N ALA A 38 -0.19 -8.86 -1.02
CA ALA A 38 -0.15 -8.83 -2.47
C ALA A 38 0.10 -7.42 -3.01
N PHE A 39 0.81 -7.37 -4.14
CA PHE A 39 0.99 -6.14 -4.91
C PHE A 39 0.01 -6.14 -6.08
N SER A 40 -0.57 -4.99 -6.40
CA SER A 40 -1.44 -4.86 -7.57
C SER A 40 -1.34 -3.46 -8.18
N VAL A 41 -1.82 -3.31 -9.41
CA VAL A 41 -2.00 -2.01 -10.06
C VAL A 41 -3.47 -1.88 -10.42
N VAL A 42 -4.09 -0.78 -10.03
CA VAL A 42 -5.49 -0.50 -10.32
C VAL A 42 -5.63 0.92 -10.79
N LYS A 43 -6.13 1.12 -12.01
CA LYS A 43 -6.23 2.44 -12.66
C LYS A 43 -4.89 3.17 -12.63
N ASN A 44 -3.83 2.45 -13.00
CA ASN A 44 -2.45 2.94 -13.00
C ASN A 44 -1.92 3.44 -11.64
N ASN A 45 -2.52 3.01 -10.53
CA ASN A 45 -2.05 3.28 -9.17
C ASN A 45 -1.64 1.96 -8.51
N PRO A 46 -0.37 1.80 -8.11
CA PRO A 46 0.08 0.67 -7.33
C PRO A 46 -0.64 0.56 -5.98
N ARG A 47 -0.80 -0.66 -5.51
CA ARG A 47 -1.44 -0.98 -4.24
C ARG A 47 -0.74 -2.13 -3.55
N ILE A 48 -0.79 -2.07 -2.23
CA ILE A 48 -0.50 -3.19 -1.35
C ILE A 48 -1.80 -3.60 -0.68
N ASP A 49 -2.11 -4.88 -0.77
CA ASP A 49 -3.30 -5.50 -0.18
C ASP A 49 -2.85 -6.60 0.79
N ILE A 50 -3.10 -6.40 2.08
CA ILE A 50 -3.03 -7.46 3.07
C ILE A 50 -4.38 -8.18 3.10
N TYR A 51 -4.32 -9.51 3.16
CA TYR A 51 -5.44 -10.38 3.46
C TYR A 51 -5.16 -11.06 4.81
N THR A 52 -5.83 -10.61 5.86
CA THR A 52 -5.61 -11.05 7.25
C THR A 52 -6.05 -12.49 7.49
N ASN A 53 -7.02 -12.99 6.69
CA ASN A 53 -7.68 -14.29 6.85
C ASN A 53 -8.34 -14.50 8.22
N VAL A 54 -8.57 -13.43 8.99
CA VAL A 54 -9.31 -13.46 10.25
C VAL A 54 -10.81 -13.48 9.97
N GLU A 55 -11.53 -14.39 10.63
CA GLU A 55 -12.97 -14.52 10.47
C GLU A 55 -13.70 -13.27 10.99
N GLY A 56 -14.64 -12.74 10.20
CA GLY A 56 -15.41 -11.56 10.56
C GLY A 56 -14.65 -10.23 10.47
N ASP A 57 -13.37 -10.25 10.05
CA ASP A 57 -12.60 -9.01 9.88
C ASP A 57 -13.19 -8.14 8.76
N LYS A 58 -13.15 -6.82 8.99
CA LYS A 58 -13.69 -5.79 8.10
C LYS A 58 -13.15 -5.96 6.67
N ASN A 59 -13.99 -5.64 5.68
CA ASN A 59 -13.64 -5.76 4.26
C ASN A 59 -13.15 -7.17 3.86
N ASN A 60 -13.69 -8.23 4.48
CA ASN A 60 -13.27 -9.62 4.29
C ASN A 60 -11.76 -9.81 4.56
N GLY A 61 -11.26 -9.13 5.60
CA GLY A 61 -9.86 -9.19 5.99
C GLY A 61 -8.92 -8.36 5.12
N ASN A 62 -9.41 -7.48 4.25
CA ASN A 62 -8.54 -6.65 3.41
C ASN A 62 -8.11 -5.37 4.14
N ILE A 63 -6.81 -5.15 4.27
CA ILE A 63 -6.20 -3.85 4.63
C ILE A 63 -5.42 -3.38 3.40
N ARG A 64 -5.65 -2.14 2.95
CA ARG A 64 -5.11 -1.64 1.69
C ARG A 64 -4.35 -0.34 1.88
N ALA A 65 -3.12 -0.32 1.37
CA ALA A 65 -2.39 0.91 1.08
C ALA A 65 -2.44 1.18 -0.43
N ALA A 66 -3.02 2.29 -0.84
CA ALA A 66 -3.04 2.74 -2.22
C ALA A 66 -2.09 3.92 -2.38
N MET A 67 -1.18 3.82 -3.35
CA MET A 67 -0.16 4.83 -3.63
C MET A 67 -0.23 5.25 -5.10
N ASP A 68 0.22 6.47 -5.38
CA ASP A 68 0.61 6.79 -6.75
C ASP A 68 1.96 6.14 -7.08
N ALA A 69 2.33 6.17 -8.35
CA ALA A 69 3.56 5.51 -8.79
C ALA A 69 4.83 6.09 -8.15
N PRO A 70 5.05 7.42 -8.11
CA PRO A 70 6.22 7.99 -7.45
C PRO A 70 6.36 7.54 -5.98
N VAL A 71 5.27 7.55 -5.20
CA VAL A 71 5.30 7.12 -3.80
C VAL A 71 5.55 5.61 -3.67
N PHE A 72 5.02 4.80 -4.59
CA PHE A 72 5.31 3.37 -4.61
C PHE A 72 6.79 3.07 -4.90
N PHE A 73 7.43 3.81 -5.81
CA PHE A 73 8.88 3.65 -6.03
C PHE A 73 9.70 4.21 -4.86
N ALA A 74 9.20 5.23 -4.15
CA ALA A 74 9.79 5.66 -2.88
C ALA A 74 9.69 4.56 -1.81
N LEU A 75 8.57 3.82 -1.73
CA LEU A 75 8.44 2.65 -0.86
C LEU A 75 9.51 1.59 -1.18
N ILE A 76 9.75 1.29 -2.45
CA ILE A 76 10.83 0.37 -2.84
C ILE A 76 12.19 0.90 -2.33
N GLY A 77 12.45 2.20 -2.51
CA GLY A 77 13.65 2.83 -1.96
C GLY A 77 13.74 2.78 -0.42
N LEU A 78 12.61 2.78 0.29
CA LEU A 78 12.60 2.59 1.75
C LEU A 78 12.92 1.14 2.16
N VAL A 79 12.56 0.14 1.34
CA VAL A 79 13.00 -1.26 1.56
C VAL A 79 14.52 -1.36 1.38
N GLU A 80 15.06 -0.73 0.34
CA GLU A 80 16.51 -0.65 0.11
C GLU A 80 17.23 0.06 1.24
N LYS A 81 16.67 1.17 1.73
CA LYS A 81 17.19 1.85 2.90
C LYS A 81 17.15 0.96 4.15
N ALA A 82 16.06 0.22 4.37
CA ALA A 82 15.96 -0.71 5.51
C ALA A 82 16.99 -1.83 5.44
N ILE A 83 17.32 -2.32 4.24
CA ILE A 83 18.40 -3.30 4.02
C ILE A 83 19.75 -2.77 4.53
N GLU A 84 20.03 -1.49 4.33
CA GLU A 84 21.28 -0.83 4.74
C GLU A 84 21.26 -0.32 6.19
N SER A 85 20.09 -0.33 6.85
CA SER A 85 19.91 0.25 8.18
C SER A 85 20.35 -0.69 9.30
N GLU A 86 20.59 -0.13 10.49
CA GLU A 86 20.77 -0.94 11.70
C GLU A 86 19.47 -1.64 12.14
N PRO A 87 19.54 -2.80 12.83
CA PRO A 87 18.38 -3.44 13.44
C PRO A 87 17.53 -2.48 14.29
N GLY A 88 16.21 -2.60 14.20
CA GLY A 88 15.24 -1.73 14.86
C GLY A 88 14.88 -0.44 14.12
N GLN A 89 15.59 -0.09 13.03
CA GLN A 89 15.23 1.08 12.23
C GLN A 89 14.00 0.81 11.35
N ARG A 90 13.11 1.80 11.31
CA ARG A 90 11.82 1.73 10.62
C ARG A 90 11.47 3.04 9.93
N PHE A 91 10.75 2.91 8.82
CA PHE A 91 10.26 4.00 7.99
C PHE A 91 8.76 3.81 7.77
N VAL A 92 8.04 4.91 7.57
CA VAL A 92 6.60 4.88 7.37
C VAL A 92 6.19 5.79 6.22
N ILE A 93 5.21 5.32 5.45
CA ILE A 93 4.44 6.13 4.51
C ILE A 93 3.00 6.23 5.02
N GLN A 94 2.55 7.46 5.28
CA GLN A 94 1.14 7.73 5.59
C GLN A 94 0.33 7.76 4.29
N ASN A 95 -0.62 6.85 4.13
CA ASN A 95 -1.47 6.80 2.94
C ASN A 95 -2.74 7.61 3.20
N LYS A 96 -2.72 8.86 2.76
CA LYS A 96 -3.82 9.80 2.96
C LYS A 96 -4.83 9.76 1.82
N ASN A 97 -6.10 9.87 2.16
CA ASN A 97 -7.17 10.09 1.18
C ASN A 97 -8.37 10.78 1.85
N TYR A 98 -9.34 11.20 1.05
CA TYR A 98 -10.63 11.61 1.57
C TYR A 98 -11.41 10.39 2.05
N LYS A 99 -11.87 10.44 3.31
CA LYS A 99 -12.76 9.42 3.87
C LYS A 99 -14.18 9.69 3.39
N TRP A 100 -14.86 8.67 2.89
CA TRP A 100 -16.24 8.78 2.42
C TRP A 100 -17.21 8.24 3.47
N PHE A 101 -18.26 9.01 3.78
CA PHE A 101 -19.29 8.68 4.77
C PHE A 101 -20.61 8.25 4.12
N GLY A 102 -20.55 7.81 2.87
CA GLY A 102 -21.71 7.54 2.02
C GLY A 102 -21.64 8.30 0.69
N GLN A 103 -22.74 8.31 -0.04
CA GLN A 103 -22.79 8.94 -1.36
C GLN A 103 -22.67 10.47 -1.24
N GLY A 104 -21.67 11.05 -1.91
CA GLY A 104 -21.49 12.50 -2.01
C GLY A 104 -20.88 13.18 -0.76
N LYS A 105 -20.83 12.51 0.39
CA LYS A 105 -20.25 13.07 1.63
C LYS A 105 -18.86 12.48 1.89
N LYS A 106 -17.86 13.36 1.96
CA LYS A 106 -16.48 13.03 2.30
C LYS A 106 -15.96 13.92 3.43
N SER A 107 -14.81 13.57 4.01
CA SER A 107 -14.09 14.42 4.96
C SER A 107 -13.71 15.76 4.33
N ASP A 108 -13.59 16.81 5.15
CA ASP A 108 -13.24 18.16 4.67
C ASP A 108 -11.77 18.22 4.21
N ALA A 109 -10.89 17.47 4.87
CA ALA A 109 -9.48 17.32 4.51
C ALA A 109 -9.13 15.84 4.29
N PRO A 110 -8.05 15.55 3.54
CA PRO A 110 -7.47 14.22 3.51
C PRO A 110 -7.09 13.75 4.92
N VAL A 111 -7.42 12.52 5.24
CA VAL A 111 -7.08 11.85 6.50
C VAL A 111 -6.18 10.66 6.22
N ASN A 112 -5.36 10.28 7.19
CA ASN A 112 -4.54 9.08 7.08
C ASN A 112 -5.43 7.83 7.21
N LEU A 113 -5.49 7.01 6.17
CA LEU A 113 -6.31 5.79 6.18
C LEU A 113 -5.50 4.55 6.54
N SER A 114 -4.22 4.53 6.17
CA SER A 114 -3.32 3.43 6.51
C SER A 114 -1.87 3.87 6.54
N ASP A 115 -1.08 3.25 7.41
CA ASP A 115 0.38 3.42 7.42
C ASP A 115 1.04 2.21 6.77
N THR A 116 1.94 2.44 5.80
CA THR A 116 2.81 1.40 5.26
C THR A 116 4.15 1.49 5.96
N LEU A 117 4.49 0.47 6.74
CA LEU A 117 5.73 0.41 7.51
C LEU A 117 6.71 -0.52 6.81
N VAL A 118 7.97 -0.11 6.77
CA VAL A 118 9.09 -0.92 6.30
C VAL A 118 10.23 -0.76 7.28
N GLY A 119 10.96 -1.82 7.58
CA GLY A 119 12.09 -1.72 8.50
C GLY A 119 12.92 -2.98 8.56
N LYS A 120 13.93 -2.91 9.44
CA LYS A 120 14.73 -4.05 9.88
C LYS A 120 14.36 -4.32 11.34
N ASP A 121 13.90 -5.53 11.64
CA ASP A 121 13.56 -5.90 13.03
C ASP A 121 14.81 -6.08 13.89
N ALA A 122 14.63 -6.40 15.18
CA ALA A 122 15.72 -6.58 16.12
C ALA A 122 16.61 -7.78 15.78
N GLU A 123 16.05 -8.79 15.09
CA GLU A 123 16.75 -9.97 14.60
C GLU A 123 17.47 -9.73 13.27
N GLY A 124 17.37 -8.53 12.70
CA GLY A 124 18.04 -8.15 11.45
C GLY A 124 17.27 -8.50 10.17
N ARG A 125 16.02 -8.96 10.28
CA ARG A 125 15.16 -9.34 9.14
C ARG A 125 14.42 -8.12 8.59
N ILE A 126 14.29 -8.08 7.27
CA ILE A 126 13.58 -7.00 6.58
C ILE A 126 12.10 -7.32 6.55
N PHE A 127 11.28 -6.32 6.89
CA PHE A 127 9.84 -6.49 6.92
C PHE A 127 9.09 -5.35 6.24
N ILE A 128 7.84 -5.65 5.89
CA ILE A 128 6.82 -4.69 5.49
C ILE A 128 5.51 -4.96 6.23
N SER A 129 4.73 -3.93 6.51
CA SER A 129 3.39 -4.01 7.09
C SER A 129 2.48 -2.90 6.57
N VAL A 130 1.17 -3.10 6.68
CA VAL A 130 0.17 -2.05 6.48
C VAL A 130 -0.79 -2.06 7.67
N ILE A 131 -0.86 -0.92 8.37
CA ILE A 131 -1.73 -0.73 9.53
C ILE A 131 -2.98 0.02 9.08
N ASP A 132 -4.16 -0.48 9.44
CA ASP A 132 -5.42 0.24 9.27
C ASP A 132 -5.52 1.36 10.33
N LYS A 133 -5.55 2.62 9.91
CA LYS A 133 -5.65 3.77 10.82
C LYS A 133 -7.11 4.21 11.04
N GLU A 134 -8.06 3.58 10.37
CA GLU A 134 -9.48 3.80 10.61
C GLU A 134 -10.05 2.85 11.66
N ASP A 135 -9.40 1.72 11.90
CA ASP A 135 -9.82 0.69 12.85
C ASP A 135 -8.61 0.03 13.52
N ASN A 136 -8.24 0.56 14.69
CA ASN A 136 -7.11 0.09 15.48
C ASN A 136 -7.31 -1.31 16.08
N SER A 137 -8.53 -1.89 16.01
CA SER A 137 -8.79 -3.25 16.51
C SER A 137 -8.33 -4.34 15.53
N ARG A 138 -8.02 -3.95 14.28
CA ARG A 138 -7.59 -4.88 13.24
C ARG A 138 -6.18 -5.40 13.50
N PRO A 139 -5.88 -6.65 13.11
CA PRO A 139 -4.58 -7.25 13.37
C PRO A 139 -3.47 -6.49 12.65
N LYS A 140 -2.39 -6.23 13.37
CA LYS A 140 -1.16 -5.65 12.85
C LYS A 140 -0.21 -6.79 12.49
N ILE A 141 0.17 -6.89 11.22
CA ILE A 141 0.83 -8.10 10.70
C ILE A 141 2.17 -7.71 10.06
N LYS A 142 3.25 -8.29 10.58
CA LYS A 142 4.61 -8.15 10.04
C LYS A 142 4.83 -9.19 8.94
N PHE A 143 5.18 -8.76 7.73
CA PHE A 143 5.56 -9.65 6.63
C PHE A 143 7.07 -9.59 6.45
N ILE A 144 7.75 -10.67 6.80
CA ILE A 144 9.18 -10.82 6.59
C ILE A 144 9.42 -11.16 5.11
N PHE A 145 10.36 -10.49 4.47
CA PHE A 145 10.89 -10.96 3.19
C PHE A 145 11.75 -12.19 3.47
N SER A 146 11.43 -13.35 2.89
CA SER A 146 12.20 -14.58 3.06
C SER A 146 12.01 -15.52 1.87
N SER A 147 12.88 -16.53 1.76
CA SER A 147 12.82 -17.60 0.77
C SER A 147 11.60 -18.53 0.94
N GLY A 148 10.93 -18.41 2.09
CA GLY A 148 9.72 -19.12 2.44
C GLY A 148 9.99 -20.53 2.96
N TYR A 149 8.98 -21.40 2.88
CA TYR A 149 9.05 -22.76 3.43
C TYR A 149 9.66 -23.79 2.47
N TRP A 150 9.66 -23.51 1.16
CA TRP A 150 9.93 -24.50 0.13
C TRP A 150 11.37 -24.49 -0.40
N HIS A 151 12.18 -23.54 0.03
CA HIS A 151 13.54 -23.36 -0.45
C HIS A 151 14.44 -23.03 0.73
N ASP A 152 15.55 -23.75 0.84
CA ASP A 152 16.62 -23.47 1.79
C ASP A 152 17.81 -22.89 1.03
N LEU A 153 18.46 -21.88 1.62
CA LEU A 153 19.65 -21.24 1.07
C LEU A 153 20.89 -21.64 1.88
N PHE A 154 21.98 -21.92 1.17
CA PHE A 154 23.24 -22.36 1.76
C PHE A 154 24.42 -21.53 1.24
N HIS A 155 25.40 -21.33 2.10
CA HIS A 155 26.70 -20.79 1.76
C HIS A 155 27.53 -21.82 0.97
N GLY A 156 28.62 -21.36 0.35
CA GLY A 156 29.49 -22.22 -0.45
C GLY A 156 30.18 -23.35 0.34
N ASP A 157 30.28 -23.22 1.66
CA ASP A 157 30.81 -24.25 2.57
C ASP A 157 29.73 -25.26 3.04
N GLY A 158 28.48 -25.09 2.59
CA GLY A 158 27.35 -25.94 2.96
C GLY A 158 26.66 -25.56 4.26
N SER A 159 27.08 -24.48 4.94
CA SER A 159 26.32 -23.94 6.09
C SER A 159 25.04 -23.23 5.62
N PRO A 160 23.93 -23.32 6.38
CA PRO A 160 22.69 -22.64 6.00
C PRO A 160 22.81 -21.12 6.18
N PHE A 161 22.09 -20.36 5.36
CA PHE A 161 21.88 -18.93 5.61
C PHE A 161 21.16 -18.74 6.95
N SER A 162 21.55 -17.72 7.70
CA SER A 162 20.74 -17.22 8.81
C SER A 162 19.45 -16.56 8.32
N GLU A 163 18.43 -16.45 9.19
CA GLU A 163 17.17 -15.77 8.83
C GLU A 163 17.40 -14.32 8.38
N ALA A 164 18.36 -13.62 8.99
CA ALA A 164 18.70 -12.25 8.62
C ALA A 164 19.35 -12.18 7.23
N GLU A 165 20.28 -13.08 6.91
CA GLU A 165 20.93 -13.15 5.59
C GLU A 165 19.92 -13.50 4.49
N ASP A 166 19.07 -14.51 4.72
CA ASP A 166 17.99 -14.88 3.80
C ASP A 166 17.05 -13.69 3.58
N SER A 167 16.66 -13.03 4.67
CA SER A 167 15.72 -11.92 4.59
C SER A 167 16.25 -10.72 3.83
N VAL A 168 17.52 -10.35 4.06
CA VAL A 168 18.20 -9.29 3.31
C VAL A 168 18.29 -9.64 1.82
N LEU A 169 18.68 -10.87 1.48
CA LEU A 169 18.80 -11.31 0.10
C LEU A 169 17.43 -11.31 -0.60
N CYS A 170 16.42 -11.89 0.04
CA CYS A 170 15.08 -11.96 -0.50
C CYS A 170 14.45 -10.57 -0.66
N ALA A 171 14.67 -9.65 0.27
CA ALA A 171 14.21 -8.27 0.13
C ALA A 171 14.81 -7.59 -1.11
N LYS A 172 16.12 -7.73 -1.35
CA LYS A 172 16.78 -7.22 -2.57
C LYS A 172 16.20 -7.83 -3.85
N ALA A 173 16.00 -9.14 -3.87
CA ALA A 173 15.41 -9.81 -5.02
C ALA A 173 13.97 -9.32 -5.28
N PHE A 174 13.19 -9.12 -4.21
CA PHE A 174 11.81 -8.66 -4.31
C PHE A 174 11.71 -7.21 -4.81
N THR A 175 12.59 -6.32 -4.34
CA THR A 175 12.61 -4.93 -4.82
C THR A 175 12.94 -4.85 -6.31
N GLU A 176 13.98 -5.56 -6.76
CA GLU A 176 14.36 -5.60 -8.17
C GLU A 176 13.25 -6.20 -9.05
N MET A 177 12.61 -7.26 -8.58
CA MET A 177 11.46 -7.84 -9.27
C MET A 177 10.29 -6.85 -9.40
N LEU A 178 9.93 -6.14 -8.32
CA LEU A 178 8.86 -5.13 -8.37
C LEU A 178 9.21 -3.95 -9.27
N LYS A 179 10.47 -3.51 -9.29
CA LYS A 179 10.94 -2.47 -10.23
C LYS A 179 10.79 -2.87 -11.68
N GLY A 180 10.93 -4.15 -12.01
CA GLY A 180 10.69 -4.66 -13.36
C GLY A 180 9.21 -4.84 -13.70
N LEU A 181 8.43 -5.43 -12.78
CA LEU A 181 7.05 -5.84 -13.06
C LEU A 181 6.03 -4.71 -12.98
N VAL A 182 6.19 -3.78 -12.04
CA VAL A 182 5.18 -2.72 -11.82
C VAL A 182 5.11 -1.74 -12.99
N PRO A 183 6.22 -1.18 -13.52
CA PRO A 183 6.17 -0.33 -14.71
C PRO A 183 5.59 -1.05 -15.92
N LEU A 184 5.93 -2.33 -16.11
CA LEU A 184 5.41 -3.14 -17.21
C LEU A 184 3.89 -3.27 -17.14
N VAL A 185 3.34 -3.58 -15.97
CA VAL A 185 1.89 -3.65 -15.76
C VAL A 185 1.24 -2.30 -15.97
N MET A 186 1.81 -1.25 -15.41
CA MET A 186 1.31 0.12 -15.56
C MET A 186 1.23 0.55 -17.03
N ALA A 187 2.29 0.30 -17.80
CA ALA A 187 2.33 0.60 -19.23
C ALA A 187 1.27 -0.19 -20.02
N ASN A 188 1.08 -1.47 -19.70
CA ASN A 188 0.11 -2.34 -20.38
C ASN A 188 -1.35 -2.05 -20.01
N GLU A 189 -1.60 -1.52 -18.81
CA GLU A 189 -2.96 -1.23 -18.32
C GLU A 189 -3.34 0.24 -18.40
N TYR A 190 -2.42 1.10 -18.84
CA TYR A 190 -2.68 2.53 -18.96
C TYR A 190 -3.84 2.76 -19.94
N THR A 191 -4.85 3.48 -19.45
CA THR A 191 -5.96 3.96 -20.26
C THR A 191 -5.97 5.48 -20.15
N PRO A 192 -5.85 6.23 -21.26
CA PRO A 192 -5.99 7.67 -21.24
C PRO A 192 -7.31 8.06 -20.57
N PRO A 193 -7.33 9.08 -19.69
CA PRO A 193 -8.59 9.58 -19.18
C PRO A 193 -9.46 10.03 -20.37
N PRO A 194 -10.77 9.78 -20.35
CA PRO A 194 -11.64 10.34 -21.37
C PRO A 194 -11.47 11.87 -21.38
N PRO A 195 -11.57 12.53 -22.55
CA PRO A 195 -11.62 13.98 -22.61
C PRO A 195 -12.64 14.49 -21.59
N ARG A 196 -12.28 15.51 -20.81
CA ARG A 196 -13.28 16.16 -19.96
C ARG A 196 -14.34 16.74 -20.89
N ASP A 197 -15.59 16.32 -20.70
CA ASP A 197 -16.70 16.92 -21.43
C ASP A 197 -16.67 18.43 -21.22
N GLN A 198 -16.53 19.17 -22.32
CA GLN A 198 -16.61 20.62 -22.35
C GLN A 198 -18.09 21.02 -22.24
N GLN A 199 -18.73 20.63 -21.15
CA GLN A 199 -20.16 20.83 -20.94
C GLN A 199 -20.37 22.25 -20.39
N GLY A 200 -20.52 23.21 -21.31
CA GLY A 200 -20.94 24.57 -20.99
C GLY A 200 -20.59 25.68 -21.98
N GLY A 201 -20.42 25.40 -23.27
CA GLY A 201 -20.34 26.44 -24.30
C GLY A 201 -21.73 26.85 -24.80
N SER A 202 -22.39 27.79 -24.10
CA SER A 202 -23.37 28.72 -24.70
C SER A 202 -23.73 29.83 -23.71
N GLY A 203 -23.27 31.05 -23.98
CA GLY A 203 -23.64 32.24 -23.20
C GLY A 203 -22.76 33.45 -23.51
N TYR A 204 -23.03 34.11 -24.64
CA TYR A 204 -22.64 35.50 -24.88
C TYR A 204 -23.10 36.40 -23.71
N GLY A 205 -22.26 37.33 -23.24
CA GLY A 205 -22.71 38.46 -22.42
C GLY A 205 -21.69 38.95 -21.40
N GLY A 206 -21.15 40.15 -21.63
CA GLY A 206 -20.12 40.79 -20.80
C GLY A 206 -20.55 41.11 -19.36
N GLY A 207 -19.55 41.46 -18.54
CA GLY A 207 -19.80 41.91 -17.17
C GLY A 207 -18.56 41.94 -16.29
N ASN A 208 -17.76 42.99 -16.47
CA ASN A 208 -16.72 43.42 -15.54
C ASN A 208 -17.31 43.69 -14.14
N LYS A 209 -16.79 43.04 -13.09
CA LYS A 209 -16.87 43.36 -11.64
C LYS A 209 -16.16 42.21 -10.90
N GLY A 210 -14.97 42.36 -10.32
CA GLY A 210 -14.66 43.31 -9.26
C GLY A 210 -15.03 42.69 -7.91
N GLY A 211 -14.08 42.01 -7.26
CA GLY A 211 -14.28 41.41 -5.94
C GLY A 211 -13.00 40.76 -5.41
N GLY A 212 -12.30 41.45 -4.51
CA GLY A 212 -10.97 41.08 -4.01
C GLY A 212 -10.94 39.81 -3.18
N ASN A 213 -9.93 38.98 -3.44
CA ASN A 213 -9.56 37.83 -2.60
C ASN A 213 -8.64 38.30 -1.48
N ASN A 214 -9.19 38.39 -0.27
CA ASN A 214 -8.42 38.42 0.97
C ASN A 214 -8.41 36.98 1.54
N TYR A 215 -7.44 36.17 1.12
CA TYR A 215 -7.16 34.89 1.76
C TYR A 215 -6.12 35.11 2.86
N ASN A 216 -6.61 35.43 4.07
CA ASN A 216 -5.85 35.30 5.30
C ASN A 216 -6.30 34.00 5.98
N GLY A 217 -5.46 32.97 5.93
CA GLY A 217 -5.75 31.65 6.45
C GLY A 217 -4.47 30.93 6.83
N GLY A 218 -3.73 31.52 7.78
CA GLY A 218 -2.61 30.88 8.47
C GLY A 218 -3.09 29.70 9.30
N GLY A 219 -3.21 28.53 8.67
CA GLY A 219 -3.40 27.25 9.34
C GLY A 219 -2.04 26.69 9.74
N GLN A 220 -1.75 26.74 11.03
CA GLN A 220 -0.54 26.22 11.65
C GLN A 220 -0.42 24.71 11.38
N SER A 221 0.55 24.31 10.56
CA SER A 221 0.84 22.90 10.32
C SER A 221 1.48 22.30 11.57
N SER A 222 0.69 21.64 12.42
CA SER A 222 1.23 20.70 13.38
C SER A 222 1.83 19.54 12.59
N SER A 223 3.16 19.36 12.66
CA SER A 223 3.80 18.14 12.18
C SER A 223 3.09 16.95 12.82
N PRO A 224 2.53 16.01 12.05
CA PRO A 224 1.91 14.82 12.64
C PRO A 224 2.99 14.06 13.40
N THR A 225 2.78 13.85 14.70
CA THR A 225 3.55 12.87 15.46
C THR A 225 3.28 11.51 14.85
N ILE A 226 4.33 10.87 14.33
CA ILE A 226 4.26 9.51 13.83
C ILE A 226 4.28 8.61 15.06
N ASP A 227 3.13 8.03 15.38
CA ASP A 227 3.01 6.99 16.38
C ASP A 227 3.40 5.66 15.74
N PHE A 228 4.59 5.19 16.09
CA PHE A 228 5.06 3.89 15.65
C PHE A 228 4.48 2.85 16.59
N ASP A 229 3.41 2.25 16.13
CA ASP A 229 2.57 1.35 16.91
C ASP A 229 3.35 0.17 17.52
N ASP A 230 3.58 0.19 18.84
CA ASP A 230 4.53 -0.70 19.49
C ASP A 230 4.15 -2.20 19.40
N ASP A 231 2.87 -2.50 19.14
CA ASP A 231 2.29 -3.85 19.10
C ASP A 231 2.79 -4.73 17.93
N ILE A 232 3.55 -4.18 16.98
CA ILE A 232 4.08 -4.91 15.82
C ILE A 232 5.57 -5.20 15.97
N PHE A 233 6.22 -4.80 17.07
CA PHE A 233 7.65 -4.93 17.24
C PHE A 233 8.03 -6.14 18.07
#